data_AF-A0A504LA90-F1
#
_entry.id   AF-A0A504LA90-F1
#
_cell.length_a   1.000
_cell.length_b   1.000
_cell.length_c   1.000
_cell.angle_alpha   90.00
_cell.angle_beta   90.00
_cell.angle_gamma   90.00
#
_symmetry.space_group_name_H-M   'P 1'
#
loop_
_entity.id
_entity.type
_entity.pdbx_description
1 polymer ?
#
loop_
_entity_poly.entity_id
_entity_poly.type
_entity_poly.pdbx_seq_one_letter_code
_entity_poly.pdbx_strand_id
1 'polypeptide(L)'
;MNVANLQLEGLLMAVASVNQVLVRKGVLTVEEIDIALRKAEASETSEERSEGMSASSRDAVNFPIRLLELANQCQPEADMPSFSKLARMVGQMKEPYNDQM
;
A
#
# COMPACT_ATOMS: atom_id res chain seq x y z
N MET A 1 -9.69 -12.60 11.33
CA MET A 1 -8.59 -11.62 11.35
C MET A 1 -7.70 -11.94 12.54
N ASN A 2 -6.41 -12.21 12.35
CA ASN A 2 -5.49 -12.52 13.48
C ASN A 2 -4.85 -11.22 14.00
N VAL A 3 -4.17 -11.28 15.16
CA VAL A 3 -3.54 -10.10 15.79
C VAL A 3 -2.50 -9.45 14.88
N ALA A 4 -1.74 -10.25 14.12
CA ALA A 4 -0.77 -9.74 13.16
C ALA A 4 -1.41 -8.85 12.08
N ASN A 5 -2.58 -9.24 11.56
CA ASN A 5 -3.32 -8.43 10.58
C ASN A 5 -3.82 -7.11 11.19
N LEU A 6 -4.24 -7.12 12.47
CA LEU A 6 -4.66 -5.90 13.19
C LEU A 6 -3.49 -4.95 13.45
N GLN A 7 -2.33 -5.48 13.81
CA GLN A 7 -1.11 -4.68 14.00
C GLN A 7 -0.69 -4.02 12.69
N LEU A 8 -0.74 -4.77 11.59
CA LEU A 8 -0.44 -4.23 10.26
C LEU A 8 -1.45 -3.15 9.85
N GLU A 9 -2.74 -3.37 10.08
CA GLU A 9 -3.80 -2.37 9.85
C GLU A 9 -3.50 -1.07 10.61
N GLY A 10 -3.25 -1.16 11.93
CA GLY A 10 -2.95 0.02 12.74
C GLY A 10 -1.69 0.76 12.26
N LEU A 11 -0.63 0.02 11.90
CA LEU A 11 0.61 0.59 11.37
C LEU A 11 0.36 1.33 10.05
N LEU A 12 -0.38 0.72 9.13
CA LEU A 12 -0.66 1.32 7.83
C LEU A 12 -1.48 2.60 7.95
N MET A 13 -2.51 2.60 8.80
CA MET A 13 -3.32 3.79 9.03
C MET A 13 -2.53 4.91 9.73
N ALA A 14 -1.61 4.56 10.63
CA ALA A 14 -0.71 5.53 11.25
C ALA A 14 0.23 6.17 10.23
N VAL A 15 0.88 5.37 9.36
CA VAL A 15 1.78 5.87 8.31
C VAL A 15 1.01 6.77 7.32
N ALA A 16 -0.16 6.34 6.87
CA ALA A 16 -1.00 7.12 5.98
C ALA A 16 -1.38 8.48 6.60
N SER A 17 -1.74 8.49 7.89
CA SER A 17 -2.08 9.73 8.62
C SER A 17 -0.88 10.67 8.72
N VAL A 18 0.32 10.15 8.99
CA VAL A 18 1.56 10.94 9.02
C VAL A 18 1.84 11.55 7.64
N ASN A 19 1.71 10.77 6.56
CA ASN A 19 1.89 11.25 5.19
C ASN A 19 0.93 12.42 4.88
N GLN A 20 -0.35 12.31 5.23
CA GLN A 20 -1.30 13.42 5.06
C GLN A 20 -0.89 14.68 5.82
N VAL A 21 -0.40 14.54 7.07
CA VAL A 21 0.08 15.70 7.83
C VAL A 21 1.30 16.36 7.18
N LEU A 22 2.23 15.56 6.64
CA LEU A 22 3.40 16.08 5.93
C LEU A 22 2.99 16.85 4.67
N VAL A 23 2.03 16.33 3.90
CA VAL A 23 1.47 17.00 2.72
C VAL A 23 0.74 18.30 3.10
N ARG A 24 -0.14 18.25 4.09
CA ARG A 24 -0.88 19.44 4.57
C ARG A 24 0.05 20.55 5.08
N LYS A 25 1.20 20.18 5.64
CA LYS A 25 2.23 21.14 6.08
C LYS A 25 3.16 21.60 4.95
N GLY A 26 3.01 21.08 3.73
CA GLY A 26 3.88 21.39 2.60
C GLY A 26 5.31 20.88 2.76
N VAL A 27 5.52 19.85 3.60
CA VAL A 27 6.85 19.25 3.82
C VAL A 27 7.21 18.29 2.69
N LEU A 28 6.21 17.57 2.17
CA LEU A 28 6.32 16.70 1.01
C LEU A 28 5.13 16.95 0.09
N THR A 29 5.29 16.74 -1.21
CA THR A 29 4.15 16.68 -2.14
C THR A 29 3.56 15.28 -2.21
N VAL A 30 2.31 15.19 -2.71
CA VAL A 30 1.67 13.89 -2.98
C VAL A 30 2.50 13.08 -3.97
N GLU A 31 3.09 13.73 -4.97
CA GLU A 31 3.94 13.11 -5.99
C GLU A 31 5.25 12.57 -5.42
N GLU A 32 5.89 13.27 -4.48
CA GLU A 32 7.11 12.79 -3.83
C GLU A 32 6.85 11.49 -3.05
N ILE A 33 5.71 11.42 -2.35
CA ILE A 33 5.29 10.22 -1.62
C ILE A 33 4.91 9.10 -2.60
N ASP A 34 4.18 9.39 -3.68
CA ASP A 34 3.81 8.41 -4.70
C ASP A 34 5.06 7.79 -5.35
N ILE A 35 6.05 8.61 -5.71
CA ILE A 35 7.33 8.13 -6.26
C ILE A 35 8.07 7.25 -5.25
N ALA A 36 8.08 7.62 -3.97
CA ALA A 36 8.74 6.82 -2.93
C ALA A 36 8.08 5.45 -2.75
N LEU A 37 6.74 5.40 -2.75
CA LEU A 37 5.97 4.16 -2.62
C LEU A 37 6.14 3.26 -3.85
N ARG A 38 6.07 3.80 -5.06
CA ARG A 38 6.30 3.02 -6.29
C ARG A 38 7.72 2.45 -6.36
N LYS A 39 8.73 3.20 -5.89
CA LYS A 39 10.10 2.70 -5.78
C LYS A 39 10.20 1.55 -4.78
N ALA A 40 9.49 1.64 -3.66
CA ALA A 40 9.42 0.55 -2.68
C ALA A 40 8.75 -0.68 -3.30
N GLU A 41 7.60 -0.53 -3.98
CA GLU A 41 6.92 -1.64 -4.64
C GLU A 41 7.83 -2.31 -5.67
N ALA A 42 8.44 -1.53 -6.57
CA ALA A 42 9.36 -2.04 -7.59
C ALA A 42 10.52 -2.85 -6.99
N SER A 43 11.03 -2.41 -5.83
CA SER A 43 12.09 -3.11 -5.10
C SER A 43 11.61 -4.41 -4.45
N GLU A 44 10.34 -4.50 -4.04
CA GLU A 44 9.75 -5.73 -3.49
C GLU A 44 9.32 -6.70 -4.60
N THR A 45 8.98 -6.20 -5.79
CA THR A 45 8.61 -7.02 -6.96
C THR A 45 9.79 -7.43 -7.84
N SER A 46 11.03 -7.08 -7.48
CA SER A 46 12.21 -7.47 -8.27
C SER A 46 12.32 -9.00 -8.36
N GLU A 47 12.84 -9.51 -9.47
CA GLU A 47 12.97 -10.95 -9.70
C GLU A 47 13.79 -11.61 -8.60
N GLU A 48 14.95 -11.05 -8.25
CA GLU A 48 15.84 -11.53 -7.18
C GLU A 48 15.14 -11.69 -5.82
N ARG A 49 14.19 -10.80 -5.49
CA ARG A 49 13.45 -10.86 -4.23
C ARG A 49 12.23 -11.76 -4.32
N SER A 50 11.65 -11.85 -5.52
CA SER A 50 10.48 -12.67 -5.83
C SER A 50 10.83 -14.15 -6.01
N GLU A 51 12.11 -14.47 -6.20
CA GLU A 51 12.65 -15.83 -6.25
C GLU A 51 12.34 -16.59 -4.95
N GLY A 52 11.74 -17.77 -5.10
CA GLY A 52 11.35 -18.61 -3.96
C GLY A 52 10.06 -18.19 -3.24
N MET A 53 9.44 -17.05 -3.60
CA MET A 53 8.16 -16.64 -3.04
C MET A 53 6.98 -17.19 -3.85
N SER A 54 5.95 -17.68 -3.16
CA SER A 54 4.64 -17.95 -3.79
C SER A 54 4.00 -16.65 -4.27
N ALA A 55 3.10 -16.73 -5.26
CA ALA A 55 2.30 -15.57 -5.69
C ALA A 55 1.57 -14.89 -4.52
N SER A 56 0.99 -15.68 -3.60
CA SER A 56 0.34 -15.16 -2.39
C SER A 56 1.30 -14.46 -1.43
N SER A 57 2.54 -14.93 -1.33
CA SER A 57 3.57 -14.29 -0.49
C SER A 57 3.99 -12.95 -1.09
N ARG A 58 4.17 -12.88 -2.42
CA ARG A 58 4.49 -11.62 -3.11
C ARG A 58 3.38 -10.61 -2.94
N ASP A 59 2.13 -11.06 -3.05
CA ASP A 59 0.97 -10.21 -2.80
C ASP A 59 0.90 -9.70 -1.37
N ALA A 60 1.23 -10.54 -0.39
CA ALA A 60 1.24 -10.13 1.02
C ALA A 60 2.28 -9.06 1.32
N VAL A 61 3.46 -9.14 0.67
CA VAL A 61 4.53 -8.14 0.80
C VAL A 61 4.16 -6.81 0.12
N ASN A 62 3.52 -6.86 -1.05
CA ASN A 62 3.14 -5.65 -1.78
C ASN A 62 1.86 -4.98 -1.27
N PHE A 63 1.00 -5.72 -0.56
CA PHE A 63 -0.27 -5.21 -0.04
C PHE A 63 -0.14 -3.90 0.78
N PRO A 64 0.79 -3.80 1.76
CA PRO A 64 1.00 -2.56 2.52
C PRO A 64 1.34 -1.35 1.63
N ILE A 65 2.17 -1.55 0.61
CA ILE A 65 2.64 -0.47 -0.26
C ILE A 65 1.48 0.03 -1.12
N ARG A 66 0.78 -0.88 -1.80
CA ARG A 66 -0.40 -0.55 -2.62
C ARG A 66 -1.51 0.14 -1.83
N LEU A 67 -1.70 -0.28 -0.56
CA LEU A 67 -2.66 0.38 0.32
C LEU A 67 -2.28 1.83 0.60
N LEU A 68 -1.00 2.08 0.89
CA LEU A 68 -0.48 3.43 1.11
C LEU A 68 -0.53 4.30 -0.15
N GLU A 69 -0.33 3.72 -1.33
CA GLU A 69 -0.49 4.44 -2.61
C GLU A 69 -1.93 4.93 -2.79
N LEU A 70 -2.93 4.07 -2.56
CA LEU A 70 -4.33 4.46 -2.60
C LEU A 70 -4.68 5.51 -1.54
N ALA A 71 -4.12 5.40 -0.34
CA ALA A 71 -4.31 6.40 0.70
C ALA A 71 -3.69 7.75 0.32
N ASN A 72 -2.54 7.76 -0.36
CA ASN A 72 -1.84 8.95 -0.82
C ASN A 72 -2.58 9.67 -1.96
N GLN A 73 -3.33 8.94 -2.78
CA GLN A 73 -4.17 9.49 -3.85
C GLN A 73 -5.47 10.14 -3.34
N CYS A 74 -5.82 9.96 -2.07
CA CYS A 74 -6.98 10.61 -1.48
C CYS A 74 -6.72 12.11 -1.33
N GLN A 75 -7.72 12.94 -1.61
CA GLN A 75 -7.58 14.39 -1.50
C GLN A 75 -7.14 14.76 -0.07
N PRO A 76 -6.12 15.64 0.10
CA PRO A 76 -5.63 16.01 1.42
C PRO A 76 -6.69 16.66 2.32
N GLU A 77 -7.70 17.29 1.73
CA GLU A 77 -8.83 17.95 2.40
C GLU A 77 -9.97 16.98 2.78
N ALA A 78 -9.99 15.78 2.19
CA ALA A 78 -11.00 14.76 2.47
C ALA A 78 -10.59 13.85 3.62
N ASP A 79 -11.57 13.29 4.33
CA ASP A 79 -11.32 12.26 5.33
C ASP A 79 -10.67 11.03 4.71
N MET A 80 -9.65 10.49 5.39
CA MET A 80 -8.98 9.27 4.97
C MET A 80 -9.97 8.09 4.97
N PRO A 81 -10.05 7.32 3.87
CA PRO A 81 -10.85 6.11 3.85
C PRO A 81 -10.43 5.12 4.94
N SER A 82 -11.38 4.32 5.45
CA SER A 82 -11.05 3.27 6.41
C SER A 82 -10.13 2.21 5.79
N PHE A 83 -9.36 1.52 6.64
CA PHE A 83 -8.52 0.40 6.22
C PHE A 83 -9.31 -0.62 5.39
N SER A 84 -10.50 -1.03 5.85
CA SER A 84 -11.32 -2.02 5.13
C SER A 84 -11.71 -1.57 3.73
N LYS A 85 -11.93 -0.25 3.53
CA LYS A 85 -12.23 0.31 2.21
C LYS A 85 -11.00 0.28 1.31
N LEU A 86 -9.84 0.71 1.81
CA LEU A 86 -8.59 0.68 1.05
C LEU A 86 -8.17 -0.76 0.72
N ALA A 87 -8.22 -1.67 1.69
CA ALA A 87 -7.89 -3.08 1.51
C ALA A 87 -8.77 -3.74 0.45
N ARG A 88 -10.07 -3.41 0.41
CA ARG A 88 -10.98 -3.86 -0.64
C ARG A 88 -10.56 -3.33 -2.02
N MET A 89 -10.19 -2.05 -2.12
CA MET A 89 -9.72 -1.46 -3.37
C MET A 89 -8.44 -2.13 -3.87
N VAL A 90 -7.47 -2.40 -2.99
CA VAL A 90 -6.26 -3.18 -3.35
C VAL A 90 -6.64 -4.56 -3.88
N GLY A 91 -7.60 -5.24 -3.25
CA GLY A 91 -8.09 -6.55 -3.69
C GLY A 91 -8.75 -6.53 -5.08
N GLN A 92 -9.35 -5.40 -5.49
CA GLN A 92 -9.99 -5.22 -6.79
C GLN A 92 -9.00 -4.89 -7.91
N MET A 93 -7.80 -4.40 -7.58
CA MET A 93 -6.74 -4.10 -8.55
C MET A 93 -5.98 -5.33 -9.04
N LYS A 94 -6.17 -6.50 -8.40
CA LYS A 94 -5.52 -7.73 -8.85
C LYS A 94 -6.15 -8.22 -10.15
N GLU A 95 -5.38 -8.19 -11.24
CA GLU A 95 -5.63 -9.09 -12.37
C GLU A 95 -5.33 -10.54 -11.95
N PRO A 96 -6.09 -11.53 -12.45
CA PRO A 96 -5.77 -12.93 -12.21
C PRO A 96 -4.38 -13.23 -12.77
N TYR A 97 -3.51 -13.85 -11.96
CA TYR A 97 -2.16 -14.23 -12.39
C TYR A 97 -2.26 -15.32 -13.47
N ASN A 98 -1.47 -15.24 -14.54
CA ASN A 98 -1.48 -16.21 -15.65
C ASN A 98 -1.28 -17.67 -15.21
N ASP A 99 -0.66 -17.90 -14.05
CA ASP A 99 -0.45 -19.22 -13.46
C ASP A 99 -1.74 -19.84 -12.87
N GLN A 100 -2.88 -19.15 -13.00
CA GLN A 100 -4.21 -19.61 -12.60
C GLN A 100 -5.10 -20.01 -13.80
N MET A 101 -4.54 -20.09 -15.03
CA MET A 101 -5.20 -20.67 -16.22
C MET A 101 -4.68 -22.06 -16.57
#